data_AF-A0AAN5ICA8-F1
#
_entry.id   AF-A0AAN5ICA8-F1
#
_cell.length_a   1.000
_cell.length_b   1.000
_cell.length_c   1.000
_cell.angle_alpha   90.00
_cell.angle_beta   90.00
_cell.angle_gamma   90.00
#
_symmetry.space_group_name_H-M   'P 1'
#
loop_
_entity.id
_entity.type
_entity.pdbx_description
1 polymer ?
#
loop_
_entity_poly.entity_id
_entity_poly.type
_entity_poly.pdbx_seq_one_letter_code
_entity_poly.pdbx_strand_id
1 'polypeptide(L)'
;MATLMQSMLNSAVYAKSLRLSPSSRASTTDGDVMNLVIGDVESMFDAFRLMHNLISAPLQFIFAFGQLWRTLGPATIAALTVTAIMIPLNHWVWTKKIEIQGERGRVRGERIKTCTEMLSGMKVIKLYAWESAFEEKIEKLRKEEV
;
A
#
# COMPACT_ATOMS: atom_id res chain seq x y z
N MET A 1 1.93 10.40 20.53
CA MET A 1 3.32 10.64 20.07
C MET A 1 3.44 10.49 18.57
N ALA A 2 2.97 9.35 18.04
CA ALA A 2 2.93 9.03 16.62
C ALA A 2 2.19 10.10 15.77
N THR A 3 0.95 10.46 16.15
CA THR A 3 0.15 11.52 15.49
C THR A 3 0.73 12.93 15.60
N LEU A 4 1.52 13.20 16.65
CA LEU A 4 2.21 14.47 16.80
C LEU A 4 3.31 14.62 15.75
N MET A 5 4.04 13.53 15.47
CA MET A 5 5.05 13.51 14.41
C MET A 5 4.45 13.82 13.04
N GLN A 6 3.30 13.22 12.73
CA GLN A 6 2.56 13.51 11.50
C GLN A 6 2.12 14.97 11.41
N SER A 7 1.57 15.52 12.49
CA SER A 7 1.16 16.94 12.52
C SER A 7 2.35 17.91 12.36
N MET A 8 3.51 17.56 12.92
CA MET A 8 4.74 18.34 12.79
C MET A 8 5.30 18.29 11.36
N LEU A 9 5.34 17.11 10.74
CA LEU A 9 5.76 16.96 9.34
C LEU A 9 4.83 17.72 8.39
N ASN A 10 3.51 17.58 8.56
CA ASN A 10 2.54 18.32 7.75
C ASN A 10 2.71 19.83 7.89
N SER A 11 2.90 20.31 9.12
CA SER A 11 3.16 21.73 9.39
C SER A 11 4.47 22.21 8.76
N ALA A 12 5.53 21.40 8.82
CA ALA A 12 6.83 21.73 8.21
C ALA A 12 6.75 21.79 6.67
N VAL A 13 6.08 20.82 6.04
CA VAL A 13 5.86 20.80 4.59
C VAL A 13 5.03 22.01 4.16
N TYR A 14 3.96 22.33 4.91
CA TYR A 14 3.12 23.49 4.65
C TYR A 14 3.88 24.82 4.83
N ALA A 15 4.68 24.95 5.89
CA ALA A 15 5.51 26.14 6.11
C ALA A 15 6.57 26.31 5.01
N LYS A 16 7.11 25.21 4.48
CA LYS A 16 8.08 25.24 3.37
C LYS A 16 7.42 25.61 2.04
N SER A 17 6.21 25.12 1.76
CA SER A 17 5.50 25.43 0.51
C SER A 17 5.17 26.92 0.37
N LEU A 18 4.87 27.59 1.49
CA LEU A 18 4.64 29.04 1.55
C LEU A 18 5.91 29.87 1.30
N ARG A 19 7.11 29.28 1.43
CA ARG A 19 8.41 29.97 1.31
C ARG A 19 9.23 29.52 0.10
N LEU A 20 8.61 28.81 -0.85
CA LEU A 20 9.26 28.38 -2.09
C LEU A 20 9.68 29.59 -2.95
N SER A 21 10.89 29.53 -3.52
CA SER A 21 11.32 30.52 -4.51
C SER A 21 10.49 30.38 -5.80
N PRO A 22 10.38 31.43 -6.62
CA PRO A 22 9.66 31.36 -7.90
C PRO A 22 10.16 30.25 -8.83
N SER A 23 11.47 30.00 -8.85
CA SER A 23 12.09 28.92 -9.63
C SER A 23 11.66 27.52 -9.15
N SER A 24 11.63 27.29 -7.83
CA SER A 24 11.19 26.01 -7.26
C SER A 24 9.68 25.82 -7.27
N ARG A 25 8.91 26.92 -7.28
CA ARG A 25 7.45 26.91 -7.46
C ARG A 25 7.05 26.60 -8.90
N ALA A 26 7.91 26.92 -9.88
CA ALA A 26 7.69 26.52 -11.27
C ALA A 26 7.90 25.01 -11.50
N SER A 27 8.70 24.35 -10.66
CA SER A 27 8.97 22.90 -10.73
C SER A 27 8.15 22.05 -9.77
N THR A 28 7.43 22.67 -8.82
CA THR A 28 6.65 21.97 -7.77
C THR A 28 5.22 22.47 -7.83
N THR A 29 4.31 21.61 -8.28
CA THR A 29 2.89 21.93 -8.38
C THR A 29 2.22 21.81 -7.01
N ASP A 30 1.11 22.51 -6.80
CA ASP A 30 0.29 22.33 -5.58
C ASP A 30 -0.15 20.86 -5.40
N GLY A 31 -0.35 20.14 -6.52
CA GLY A 31 -0.61 18.69 -6.50
C GLY A 31 0.58 17.86 -5.99
N ASP A 32 1.81 18.25 -6.30
CA ASP A 32 3.02 17.55 -5.83
C ASP A 32 3.22 17.74 -4.32
N VAL A 33 2.92 18.94 -3.81
CA VAL A 33 2.91 19.23 -2.36
C VAL A 33 1.82 18.41 -1.67
N MET A 34 0.64 18.28 -2.28
CA MET A 34 -0.44 17.46 -1.73
C MET A 34 -0.07 15.97 -1.72
N ASN A 35 0.60 15.48 -2.77
CA ASN A 35 1.09 14.11 -2.84
C ASN A 35 2.15 13.81 -1.76
N LEU A 36 3.03 14.78 -1.47
CA LEU A 36 3.98 14.68 -0.35
C LEU A 36 3.25 14.54 1.00
N VAL A 37 2.22 15.34 1.25
CA VAL A 37 1.46 15.34 2.52
C VAL A 37 0.63 14.07 2.68
N ILE A 38 -0.06 13.63 1.63
CA ILE A 38 -0.97 12.48 1.71
C ILE A 38 -0.21 11.16 1.55
N GLY A 39 0.77 11.08 0.66
CA GLY A 39 1.51 9.85 0.39
C GLY A 39 2.71 9.65 1.32
N ASP A 40 3.66 10.58 1.25
CA ASP A 40 4.99 10.36 1.83
C ASP A 40 4.99 10.53 3.35
N VAL A 41 4.28 11.54 3.89
CA VAL A 41 4.19 11.72 5.35
C VAL A 41 3.46 10.54 6.01
N GLU A 42 2.40 10.03 5.39
CA GLU A 42 1.67 8.85 5.89
C GLU A 42 2.54 7.58 5.80
N SER A 43 3.24 7.39 4.68
CA SER A 43 4.14 6.24 4.51
C SER A 43 5.31 6.25 5.50
N MET A 44 5.93 7.41 5.75
CA MET A 44 6.97 7.55 6.77
C MET A 44 6.45 7.24 8.17
N PHE A 45 5.22 7.62 8.46
CA PHE A 45 4.58 7.34 9.73
C PHE A 45 4.41 5.84 9.95
N ASP A 46 3.85 5.14 8.95
CA ASP A 46 3.69 3.69 9.00
C ASP A 46 5.03 2.96 9.09
N ALA A 47 6.06 3.44 8.39
CA ALA A 47 7.41 2.89 8.49
C ALA A 47 7.98 3.02 9.91
N PHE A 48 7.81 4.17 10.56
CA PHE A 48 8.27 4.37 11.93
C PHE A 48 7.52 3.47 12.92
N ARG A 49 6.19 3.35 12.75
CA ARG A 49 5.37 2.44 13.54
C ARG A 49 5.81 0.99 13.38
N LEU A 50 6.07 0.57 12.14
CA LEU A 50 6.56 -0.78 11.85
C LEU A 50 7.93 -1.02 12.49
N MET A 51 8.85 -0.07 12.39
CA MET A 51 10.19 -0.17 13.00
C MET A 51 10.11 -0.28 14.52
N HIS A 52 9.28 0.55 15.17
CA HIS A 52 9.06 0.46 16.61
C HIS A 52 8.48 -0.91 17.00
N ASN A 53 7.47 -1.38 16.27
CA ASN A 53 6.90 -2.71 16.50
C ASN A 53 7.94 -3.83 16.31
N LEU A 54 8.84 -3.70 15.34
CA LEU A 54 9.88 -4.70 15.07
C LEU A 54 10.86 -4.84 16.23
N ILE A 55 11.18 -3.74 16.92
CA ILE A 55 12.05 -3.74 18.11
C ILE A 55 11.27 -4.20 19.35
N SER A 56 10.02 -3.78 19.49
CA SER A 56 9.17 -4.11 20.65
C SER A 56 8.68 -5.57 20.64
N ALA A 57 8.45 -6.17 19.47
CA ALA A 57 7.90 -7.52 19.35
C ALA A 57 8.81 -8.62 19.96
N PRO A 58 10.14 -8.65 19.75
CA PRO A 58 11.02 -9.60 20.42
C PRO A 58 10.97 -9.49 21.94
N LEU A 59 10.96 -8.27 22.47
CA LEU A 59 10.88 -8.03 23.91
C LEU A 59 9.55 -8.55 24.47
N GLN A 60 8.44 -8.20 23.81
CA GLN A 60 7.12 -8.71 24.17
C GLN A 60 7.04 -10.24 24.11
N PHE A 61 7.65 -10.85 23.09
CA PHE A 61 7.71 -12.30 22.94
C PHE A 61 8.46 -12.96 24.09
N ILE A 62 9.63 -12.43 24.49
CA ILE A 62 10.41 -12.96 25.62
C ILE A 62 9.61 -12.89 26.91
N PHE A 63 8.97 -11.76 27.20
CA PHE A 63 8.13 -11.61 28.39
C PHE A 63 6.93 -12.57 28.38
N ALA A 64 6.21 -12.65 27.25
CA ALA A 64 5.06 -13.53 27.11
C ALA A 64 5.46 -15.01 27.25
N PHE A 65 6.54 -15.42 26.60
CA PHE A 65 7.06 -16.78 26.67
C PHE A 65 7.52 -17.13 28.10
N GLY A 66 8.24 -16.23 28.77
CA GLY A 66 8.67 -16.42 30.16
C GLY A 66 7.48 -16.60 31.11
N GLN A 67 6.41 -15.84 30.92
CA GLN A 67 5.19 -16.01 31.71
C GLN A 67 4.48 -17.33 31.41
N LEU A 68 4.37 -17.71 30.13
CA LEU A 68 3.76 -18.97 29.72
C LEU A 68 4.53 -20.17 30.29
N TRP A 69 5.86 -20.11 30.29
CA TRP A 69 6.71 -21.14 30.85
C TRP A 69 6.48 -21.32 32.35
N ARG A 70 6.29 -20.22 33.10
CA ARG A 70 6.01 -20.29 34.54
C ARG A 70 4.63 -20.89 34.85
N THR A 71 3.64 -20.70 33.99
CA THR A 71 2.27 -21.16 34.24
C THR A 71 2.00 -22.57 33.73
N LEU A 72 2.49 -22.92 32.54
CA LEU A 72 2.23 -24.20 31.87
C LEU A 72 3.44 -25.16 31.85
N GLY A 73 4.64 -24.68 32.19
CA GLY A 73 5.85 -25.50 32.17
C GLY A 73 6.16 -26.07 30.77
N PRO A 74 6.55 -27.36 30.67
CA PRO A 74 6.95 -27.98 29.39
C PRO A 74 5.86 -27.99 28.30
N ALA A 75 4.57 -27.91 28.66
CA ALA A 75 3.47 -27.85 27.70
C ALA A 75 3.56 -26.64 26.75
N THR A 76 4.28 -25.59 27.15
CA THR A 76 4.60 -24.40 26.34
C THR A 76 5.33 -24.76 25.03
N ILE A 77 6.12 -25.84 25.03
CA ILE A 77 6.89 -26.26 23.86
C ILE A 77 5.95 -26.67 22.72
N ALA A 78 4.84 -27.36 23.02
CA ALA A 78 3.86 -27.75 22.00
C ALA A 78 3.24 -26.52 21.30
N ALA A 79 2.90 -25.48 22.06
CA ALA A 79 2.38 -24.22 21.51
C ALA A 79 3.42 -23.51 20.63
N LEU A 80 4.69 -23.53 21.04
CA LEU A 80 5.78 -22.97 20.26
C LEU A 80 5.98 -23.73 18.95
N THR A 81 5.89 -25.07 18.95
CA THR A 81 5.98 -25.90 17.74
C THR A 81 4.88 -25.57 16.75
N VAL A 82 3.63 -25.48 17.19
CA VAL A 82 2.50 -25.10 16.32
C VAL A 82 2.69 -23.70 15.74
N THR A 83 3.12 -22.75 16.56
CA THR A 83 3.39 -21.37 16.12
C THR A 83 4.52 -21.32 15.10
N ALA A 84 5.59 -22.09 15.32
CA ALA A 84 6.73 -22.19 14.41
C ALA A 84 6.35 -22.76 13.05
N ILE A 85 5.39 -23.69 12.98
CA ILE A 85 4.84 -24.23 11.72
C ILE A 85 3.92 -23.21 11.03
N MET A 86 3.18 -22.41 11.79
CA MET A 86 2.28 -21.39 11.23
C MET A 86 3.04 -20.24 10.55
N ILE A 87 4.27 -19.92 10.99
CA ILE A 87 5.10 -18.86 10.37
C ILE A 87 5.39 -19.13 8.88
N PRO A 88 5.99 -20.25 8.47
CA PRO A 88 6.27 -20.54 7.06
C PRO A 88 4.98 -20.71 6.24
N LEU A 89 3.91 -21.24 6.84
CA LEU A 89 2.61 -21.34 6.16
C LEU A 89 2.05 -19.95 5.83
N ASN A 90 2.06 -19.03 6.80
CA ASN A 90 1.64 -17.64 6.56
C ASN A 90 2.51 -16.95 5.52
N HIS A 91 3.83 -17.19 5.54
CA HIS A 91 4.74 -16.65 4.54
C HIS A 91 4.41 -17.15 3.14
N TRP A 92 4.16 -18.46 2.97
CA TRP A 92 3.75 -19.04 1.69
C TRP A 92 2.40 -18.49 1.19
N VAL A 93 1.42 -18.33 2.07
CA VAL A 93 0.14 -17.71 1.71
C VAL A 93 0.34 -16.25 1.28
N TRP A 94 1.21 -15.51 1.96
CA TRP A 94 1.49 -14.11 1.65
C TRP A 94 2.19 -13.94 0.29
N THR A 95 3.18 -14.79 -0.02
CA THR A 95 3.85 -14.73 -1.34
C THR A 95 2.89 -15.03 -2.47
N LYS A 96 2.00 -16.03 -2.31
CA LYS A 96 0.96 -16.34 -3.29
C LYS A 96 -0.04 -15.19 -3.46
N LYS A 97 -0.42 -14.52 -2.37
CA LYS A 97 -1.28 -13.33 -2.45
C LYS A 97 -0.62 -12.20 -3.25
N ILE A 98 0.68 -11.95 -3.05
CA ILE A 98 1.40 -10.91 -3.81
C ILE A 98 1.47 -11.24 -5.28
N GLU A 99 1.76 -12.50 -5.63
CA GLU A 99 1.80 -12.95 -7.02
C GLU A 99 0.44 -12.70 -7.71
N ILE A 100 -0.65 -13.12 -7.07
CA ILE A 100 -2.02 -12.90 -7.57
C ILE A 100 -2.37 -11.41 -7.66
N GLN A 101 -2.00 -10.61 -6.65
CA GLN A 101 -2.23 -9.17 -6.65
C GLN A 101 -1.43 -8.46 -7.76
N GLY A 102 -0.21 -8.92 -8.05
CA GLY A 102 0.61 -8.42 -9.14
C GLY A 102 -0.06 -8.64 -10.49
N GLU A 103 -0.52 -9.87 -10.75
CA GLU A 103 -1.19 -10.19 -12.02
C GLU A 103 -2.52 -9.43 -12.18
N ARG A 104 -3.35 -9.40 -11.13
CA ARG A 104 -4.57 -8.58 -11.12
C ARG A 104 -4.27 -7.10 -11.33
N GLY A 105 -3.17 -6.61 -10.75
CA GLY A 105 -2.69 -5.24 -10.91
C GLY A 105 -2.35 -4.91 -12.36
N ARG A 106 -1.70 -5.84 -13.08
CA ARG A 106 -1.38 -5.71 -14.51
C ARG A 106 -2.64 -5.58 -15.36
N VAL A 107 -3.59 -6.50 -15.22
CA VAL A 107 -4.86 -6.50 -15.97
C VAL A 107 -5.68 -5.24 -15.66
N ARG A 108 -5.78 -4.87 -14.38
CA ARG A 108 -6.44 -3.63 -13.95
C ARG A 108 -5.78 -2.40 -14.58
N GLY A 109 -4.45 -2.37 -14.67
CA GLY A 109 -3.69 -1.32 -15.33
C GLY A 109 -4.02 -1.18 -16.81
N GLU A 110 -4.06 -2.30 -17.55
CA GLU A 110 -4.44 -2.32 -18.97
C GLU A 110 -5.87 -1.84 -19.20
N ARG A 111 -6.81 -2.22 -18.33
CA ARG A 111 -8.19 -1.72 -18.37
C ARG A 111 -8.25 -0.22 -18.17
N ILE A 112 -7.58 0.31 -17.15
CA ILE A 112 -7.54 1.76 -16.86
C ILE A 112 -6.95 2.53 -18.05
N LYS A 113 -5.88 2.00 -18.65
CA LYS A 113 -5.27 2.58 -19.86
C LYS A 113 -6.28 2.61 -21.02
N THR A 114 -6.96 1.49 -21.29
CA THR A 114 -7.96 1.40 -22.37
C THR A 114 -9.12 2.37 -22.15
N CYS A 115 -9.62 2.50 -20.92
CA CYS A 115 -10.66 3.49 -20.58
C CYS A 115 -10.15 4.92 -20.81
N THR A 116 -8.91 5.22 -20.44
CA THR A 116 -8.30 6.55 -20.64
C THR A 116 -8.18 6.89 -22.13
N GLU A 117 -7.77 5.93 -22.96
CA GLU A 117 -7.69 6.07 -24.42
C GLU A 117 -9.08 6.33 -25.03
N MET A 118 -10.09 5.57 -24.59
CA MET A 118 -11.48 5.76 -25.03
C MET A 118 -11.99 7.17 -24.72
N LEU A 119 -11.81 7.63 -23.47
CA LEU A 119 -12.25 8.96 -23.04
C LEU A 119 -11.52 10.09 -23.80
N SER A 120 -10.22 9.93 -24.05
CA SER A 120 -9.44 10.90 -24.83
C SER A 120 -9.86 10.95 -26.30
N GLY A 121 -10.26 9.80 -26.87
CA GLY A 121 -10.68 9.66 -28.27
C GLY A 121 -12.19 9.72 -28.52
N MET A 122 -13.01 10.12 -27.53
CA MET A 122 -14.47 9.91 -27.54
C MET A 122 -15.18 10.42 -28.80
N LYS A 123 -14.76 11.58 -29.33
CA LYS A 123 -15.37 12.17 -30.54
C LYS A 123 -15.18 11.27 -31.78
N VAL A 124 -13.99 10.70 -31.95
CA VAL A 124 -13.68 9.80 -33.06
C VAL A 124 -14.44 8.49 -32.91
N ILE A 125 -14.49 7.95 -31.69
CA ILE A 125 -15.22 6.70 -31.40
C ILE A 125 -16.71 6.85 -31.73
N LYS A 126 -17.34 7.98 -31.35
CA LYS A 126 -18.72 8.28 -31.72
C LYS A 126 -18.93 8.48 -33.21
N LEU A 127 -18.00 9.15 -33.89
CA LEU A 127 -18.08 9.39 -35.33
C LEU A 127 -18.09 8.09 -36.14
N TYR A 128 -17.33 7.08 -35.70
CA TYR A 128 -17.24 5.78 -36.37
C TYR A 128 -18.10 4.68 -35.73
N ALA A 129 -18.92 5.02 -34.73
CA ALA A 129 -19.73 4.06 -33.96
C ALA A 129 -18.93 2.87 -33.38
N TRP A 130 -17.69 3.11 -32.94
CA TRP A 130 -16.81 2.08 -32.36
C TRP A 130 -17.08 1.79 -30.87
N GLU A 131 -18.19 2.28 -30.31
CA GLU A 131 -18.52 2.15 -28.89
C GLU A 131 -18.57 0.68 -28.45
N SER A 132 -19.27 -0.18 -29.21
CA SER A 132 -19.41 -1.60 -28.90
C SER A 132 -18.08 -2.37 -28.95
N ALA A 133 -17.15 -1.99 -29.84
CA ALA A 133 -15.84 -2.64 -29.93
C ALA A 133 -14.96 -2.31 -28.71
N PHE A 134 -15.03 -1.07 -28.20
CA PHE A 134 -14.34 -0.69 -26.97
C PHE A 134 -14.99 -1.33 -25.74
N GLU A 135 -16.32 -1.42 -25.72
CA GLU A 135 -17.07 -2.09 -24.64
C GLU A 135 -16.68 -3.57 -24.52
N GLU A 136 -16.68 -4.32 -25.64
CA GLU A 136 -16.28 -5.73 -25.65
C GLU A 136 -14.83 -5.91 -25.17
N LYS A 137 -13.92 -5.03 -25.60
CA LYS A 137 -12.52 -5.05 -25.16
C LYS A 137 -12.40 -4.83 -23.64
N ILE A 138 -13.13 -3.87 -23.08
CA ILE A 138 -13.13 -3.59 -21.63
C ILE A 138 -13.76 -4.75 -20.86
N GLU A 139 -14.85 -5.34 -21.37
CA GLU A 139 -15.51 -6.47 -20.75
C GLU A 139 -14.60 -7.71 -20.70
N LYS A 140 -13.84 -7.96 -21.78
CA LYS A 140 -12.83 -9.02 -21.80
C LYS A 140 -11.77 -8.81 -20.71
N LEU A 141 -11.21 -7.60 -20.61
CA LEU A 141 -10.24 -7.28 -19.55
C LEU A 141 -10.85 -7.40 -18.15
N ARG A 142 -12.15 -7.11 -17.99
CA ARG A 142 -12.85 -7.29 -16.72
C ARG A 142 -13.00 -8.77 -16.35
N LYS A 143 -13.25 -9.66 -17.32
CA LYS A 143 -13.30 -11.11 -17.11
C LYS A 143 -11.94 -11.69 -16.73
N GLU A 144 -10.85 -11.12 -17.24
CA GLU A 144 -9.47 -11.52 -16.89
C GLU A 144 -9.03 -11.01 -15.50
N GLU A 145 -9.66 -9.95 -14.96
CA GLU A 145 -9.32 -9.37 -13.65
C GLU A 145 -9.89 -10.16 -12.45
N VAL A 146 -11.06 -10.79 -12.64
CA VAL A 146 -11.87 -11.45 -11.58
C VAL A 146 -11.38 -12.86 -11.33
#